data_AF-A0A8E2B8M2-F1
#
_entry.id   AF-A0A8E2B8M2-F1
#
_cell.length_a   1.000
_cell.length_b   1.000
_cell.length_c   1.000
_cell.angle_alpha   90.00
_cell.angle_beta   90.00
_cell.angle_gamma   90.00
#
_symmetry.space_group_name_H-M   'P 1'
#
loop_
_entity.id
_entity.type
_entity.pdbx_description
1 polymer ?
#
loop_
_entity_poly.entity_id
_entity_poly.type
_entity_poly.pdbx_seq_one_letter_code
_entity_poly.pdbx_strand_id
1 'polypeptide(L)'
;MAASGGAAMKRLLVLLAVVVLASGCGVRPSGVIPGENAPSGPPKGNVGNTATVYFVLNGRVVPVVRTGVGDVAADRVRALEQGPDEDERAAGYTTELPPSFEPIAIGVSDAAIGVDVRELSPNAVAQLVCTVIGAGGGGPSGTITLSGGGQKLPPRACGG
;
A
#
# COMPACT_ATOMS: atom_id res chain seq x y z
N MET A 1 -11.84 -74.63 -7.64
CA MET A 1 -11.76 -73.81 -6.41
C MET A 1 -11.61 -72.36 -6.80
N ALA A 2 -12.58 -71.54 -6.39
CA ALA A 2 -12.78 -70.17 -6.83
C ALA A 2 -11.91 -69.14 -6.09
N ALA A 3 -11.46 -68.15 -6.85
CA ALA A 3 -11.20 -66.75 -6.51
C ALA A 3 -10.78 -66.37 -5.07
N SER A 4 -9.51 -65.95 -4.91
CA SER A 4 -9.07 -65.14 -3.76
C SER A 4 -8.27 -63.89 -4.16
N GLY A 5 -8.39 -63.41 -5.40
CA GLY A 5 -7.66 -62.24 -5.91
C GLY A 5 -8.23 -60.86 -5.54
N GLY A 6 -9.44 -60.79 -4.97
CA GLY A 6 -10.16 -59.52 -4.76
C GLY A 6 -9.79 -58.74 -3.50
N ALA A 7 -9.26 -59.41 -2.46
CA ALA A 7 -8.98 -58.78 -1.17
C ALA A 7 -7.68 -57.97 -1.17
N ALA A 8 -6.65 -58.43 -1.91
CA ALA A 8 -5.35 -57.76 -1.99
C ALA A 8 -5.44 -56.40 -2.72
N MET A 9 -6.19 -56.35 -3.84
CA MET A 9 -6.34 -55.13 -4.64
C MET A 9 -7.14 -54.03 -3.91
N LYS A 10 -8.16 -54.42 -3.15
CA LYS A 10 -8.95 -53.48 -2.31
C LYS A 10 -8.13 -52.92 -1.15
N ARG A 11 -7.25 -53.72 -0.54
CA ARG A 11 -6.32 -53.24 0.50
C ARG A 11 -5.30 -52.25 -0.07
N LEU A 12 -4.81 -52.50 -1.29
CA LEU A 12 -3.87 -51.61 -1.97
C LEU A 12 -4.50 -50.25 -2.31
N LEU A 13 -5.75 -50.24 -2.79
CA LEU A 13 -6.50 -49.02 -3.12
C LEU A 13 -6.83 -48.18 -1.87
N VAL A 14 -7.15 -48.82 -0.74
CA VAL A 14 -7.41 -48.12 0.53
C VAL A 14 -6.12 -47.49 1.07
N LEU A 15 -4.98 -48.18 0.96
CA LEU A 15 -3.68 -47.63 1.36
C LEU A 15 -3.27 -46.44 0.48
N LEU A 16 -3.53 -46.50 -0.84
CA LEU A 16 -3.23 -45.38 -1.74
C LEU A 16 -4.07 -44.14 -1.43
N ALA A 17 -5.34 -44.31 -1.05
CA ALA A 17 -6.22 -43.20 -0.70
C ALA A 17 -5.77 -42.47 0.57
N VAL A 18 -5.19 -43.17 1.56
CA VAL A 18 -4.70 -42.56 2.80
C VAL A 18 -3.46 -41.69 2.56
N VAL A 19 -2.59 -42.04 1.61
CA VAL A 19 -1.35 -41.29 1.33
C VAL A 19 -1.62 -39.95 0.64
N VAL A 20 -2.67 -39.85 -0.19
CA VAL A 20 -2.99 -38.63 -0.96
C VAL A 20 -3.53 -37.49 -0.07
N LEU A 21 -4.14 -37.80 1.08
CA LEU A 21 -4.63 -36.75 2.00
C LEU A 21 -3.50 -36.08 2.83
N ALA A 22 -2.26 -36.55 2.76
CA ALA A 22 -1.14 -36.00 3.52
C ALA A 22 -0.39 -34.86 2.79
N SER A 23 -0.65 -34.63 1.50
CA SER A 23 -0.02 -33.53 0.73
C SER A 23 -0.92 -32.29 0.68
N GLY A 24 -1.40 -31.85 1.85
CA GLY A 24 -1.85 -30.47 2.00
C GLY A 24 -0.61 -29.60 2.09
N CYS A 25 -0.26 -28.87 1.02
CA CYS A 25 0.74 -27.81 1.08
C CYS A 25 0.28 -26.78 2.12
N GLY A 26 0.84 -26.86 3.33
CA GLY A 26 0.61 -25.88 4.37
C GLY A 26 1.02 -24.51 3.84
N VAL A 27 0.04 -23.63 3.69
CA VAL A 27 0.30 -22.20 3.46
C VAL A 27 1.21 -21.73 4.60
N ARG A 28 2.44 -21.35 4.23
CA ARG A 28 3.43 -20.88 5.19
C ARG A 28 2.80 -19.66 5.89
N PRO A 29 2.64 -19.67 7.23
CA PRO A 29 2.20 -18.48 7.93
C PRO A 29 3.17 -17.36 7.57
N SER A 30 2.73 -16.38 6.79
CA SER A 30 3.45 -15.13 6.71
C SER A 30 3.43 -14.58 8.13
N GLY A 31 4.59 -14.55 8.77
CA GLY A 31 4.72 -14.03 10.12
C GLY A 31 4.01 -12.68 10.21
N VAL A 32 3.25 -12.47 11.27
CA VAL A 32 2.73 -11.14 11.59
C VAL A 32 3.95 -10.23 11.71
N ILE A 33 4.00 -9.13 10.95
CA ILE A 33 4.90 -8.02 11.26
C ILE A 33 4.26 -7.39 12.50
N PRO A 34 4.88 -7.46 13.69
CA PRO A 34 4.37 -6.72 14.83
C PRO A 34 4.43 -5.25 14.43
N GLY A 35 3.27 -4.60 14.32
CA GLY A 35 3.25 -3.15 14.31
C GLY A 35 3.92 -2.67 15.59
N GLU A 36 4.81 -1.69 15.48
CA GLU A 36 5.38 -1.06 16.65
C GLU A 36 4.27 -0.47 17.53
N ASN A 37 4.55 -0.27 18.82
CA ASN A 37 3.56 0.25 19.76
C ASN A 37 2.95 1.53 19.19
N ALA A 38 1.62 1.58 19.13
CA ALA A 38 0.92 2.81 18.85
C ALA A 38 1.37 3.89 19.87
N PRO A 39 1.70 5.10 19.43
CA PRO A 39 2.07 6.20 20.32
C PRO A 39 1.02 6.33 21.43
N SER A 40 1.44 6.07 22.66
CA SER A 40 0.56 6.09 23.82
C SER A 40 0.60 7.48 24.43
N GLY A 41 -0.38 8.31 24.06
CA GLY A 41 -0.58 9.64 24.62
C GLY A 41 -2.06 10.02 24.51
N PRO A 42 -2.60 10.85 25.43
CA PRO A 42 -3.91 11.43 25.23
C PRO A 42 -3.91 12.19 23.89
N PRO A 43 -4.93 12.06 23.04
CA PRO A 43 -4.99 12.76 21.76
C PRO A 43 -4.90 14.26 22.02
N LYS A 44 -3.73 14.84 21.77
CA LYS A 44 -3.55 16.29 21.72
C LYS A 44 -3.94 16.73 20.33
N GLY A 45 -5.17 17.18 20.20
CA GLY A 45 -5.74 17.61 18.93
C GLY A 45 -7.10 16.99 18.78
N ASN A 46 -8.02 17.79 18.27
CA ASN A 46 -9.40 17.48 17.92
C ASN A 46 -9.59 15.99 17.59
N VAL A 47 -10.72 15.39 18.02
CA VAL A 47 -11.26 14.14 17.44
C VAL A 47 -11.57 14.37 15.95
N GLY A 48 -10.52 14.61 15.18
CA GLY A 48 -10.50 14.89 13.76
C GLY A 48 -10.13 13.61 13.06
N ASN A 49 -10.58 13.50 11.82
CA ASN A 49 -10.37 12.33 11.00
C ASN A 49 -8.87 12.02 10.92
N THR A 50 -8.55 10.73 11.10
CA THR A 50 -7.20 10.22 10.93
C THR A 50 -7.00 9.92 9.46
N ALA A 51 -5.97 10.51 8.86
CA ALA A 51 -5.60 10.31 7.47
C ALA A 51 -4.21 9.70 7.37
N THR A 52 -4.02 8.77 6.43
CA THR A 52 -2.69 8.23 6.12
C THR A 52 -2.06 9.02 4.97
N VAL A 53 -0.85 9.54 5.21
CA VAL A 53 0.01 10.22 4.22
C VAL A 53 1.31 9.42 4.11
N TYR A 54 1.88 9.29 2.91
CA TYR A 54 3.06 8.46 2.70
C TYR A 54 4.34 9.29 2.55
N PHE A 55 5.29 9.10 3.46
CA PHE A 55 6.59 9.78 3.48
C PHE A 55 7.73 8.82 3.21
N VAL A 56 8.94 9.35 3.01
CA VAL A 56 10.15 8.56 2.86
C VAL A 56 10.88 8.45 4.20
N LEU A 57 11.16 7.23 4.63
CA LEU A 57 12.03 6.92 5.77
C LEU A 57 13.09 5.92 5.32
N ASN A 58 14.37 6.25 5.52
CA ASN A 58 15.50 5.40 5.10
C ASN A 58 15.42 4.96 3.62
N GLY A 59 15.01 5.88 2.74
CA GLY A 59 14.88 5.66 1.30
C GLY A 59 13.65 4.82 0.88
N ARG A 60 12.73 4.52 1.80
CA ARG A 60 11.51 3.74 1.54
C ARG A 60 10.26 4.56 1.80
N VAL A 61 9.26 4.41 0.94
CA VAL A 61 7.94 5.02 1.13
C VAL A 61 7.17 4.24 2.21
N VAL A 62 6.72 4.93 3.25
CA VAL A 62 6.07 4.37 4.44
C VAL A 62 4.82 5.19 4.82
N PRO A 63 3.75 4.55 5.34
CA PRO A 63 2.55 5.25 5.78
C PRO A 63 2.77 5.96 7.11
N VAL A 64 2.23 7.17 7.24
CA VAL A 64 2.20 7.96 8.48
C VAL A 64 0.77 8.43 8.74
N VAL A 65 0.27 8.16 9.95
CA VAL A 65 -1.08 8.54 10.36
C VAL A 65 -1.05 9.93 10.96
N ARG A 66 -1.82 10.84 10.38
CA ARG A 66 -1.98 12.21 10.85
C ARG A 66 -3.41 12.48 11.29
N THR A 67 -3.55 13.33 12.30
CA THR A 67 -4.84 13.91 12.70
C THR A 67 -5.03 15.29 12.07
N GLY A 68 -6.28 15.67 11.80
CA GLY A 68 -6.59 17.02 11.29
C GLY A 68 -6.35 17.21 9.79
N VAL A 69 -6.10 16.12 9.07
CA VAL A 69 -6.07 16.08 7.60
C VAL A 69 -7.42 15.54 7.11
N GLY A 70 -7.98 16.14 6.06
CA GLY A 70 -9.24 15.70 5.47
C GLY A 70 -9.18 14.29 4.87
N ASP A 71 -10.35 13.65 4.73
CA ASP A 71 -10.42 12.27 4.24
C ASP A 71 -10.25 12.14 2.73
N VAL A 72 -10.55 13.19 1.97
CA VAL A 72 -10.48 13.16 0.51
C VAL A 72 -9.04 13.20 0.02
N ALA A 73 -8.78 12.58 -1.14
CA ALA A 73 -7.45 12.46 -1.71
C ALA A 73 -6.73 13.81 -1.87
N ALA A 74 -7.45 14.86 -2.27
CA ALA A 74 -6.88 16.20 -2.44
C ALA A 74 -6.28 16.76 -1.14
N ASP A 75 -6.93 16.55 0.01
CA ASP A 75 -6.45 17.06 1.31
C ASP A 75 -5.20 16.29 1.76
N ARG A 76 -5.16 14.98 1.52
CA ARG A 76 -3.98 14.16 1.83
C ARG A 76 -2.79 14.48 0.94
N VAL A 77 -3.02 14.76 -0.35
CA VAL A 77 -1.96 15.23 -1.27
C VAL A 77 -1.44 16.60 -0.86
N ARG A 78 -2.29 17.52 -0.41
CA ARG A 78 -1.84 18.79 0.18
C ARG A 78 -1.01 18.59 1.44
N ALA A 79 -1.39 17.65 2.30
CA ALA A 79 -0.59 17.30 3.47
C ALA A 79 0.78 16.69 3.10
N LEU A 80 0.85 15.94 1.99
CA LEU A 80 2.10 15.41 1.44
C LEU A 80 2.98 16.52 0.86
N GLU A 81 2.40 17.46 0.13
CA GLU A 81 3.06 18.66 -0.42
C GLU A 81 3.69 19.52 0.68
N GLN A 82 3.00 19.71 1.81
CA GLN A 82 3.55 20.39 2.98
C GLN A 82 4.75 19.67 3.62
N GLY A 83 4.93 18.39 3.28
CA GLY A 83 6.00 17.54 3.81
C GLY A 83 5.75 17.06 5.24
N PRO A 84 6.73 16.32 5.82
CA PRO A 84 6.68 15.86 7.20
C PRO A 84 6.59 17.04 8.18
N ASP A 85 5.98 16.88 9.35
CA ASP A 85 5.96 17.90 10.40
C ASP A 85 7.26 17.92 11.24
N GLU A 86 7.35 18.73 12.30
CA GLU A 86 8.59 18.84 13.10
C GLU A 86 8.97 17.53 13.79
N ASP A 87 8.00 16.81 14.37
CA ASP A 87 8.24 15.56 15.08
C ASP A 87 8.60 14.43 14.10
N GLU A 88 7.90 14.36 12.97
CA GLU A 88 8.20 13.43 11.88
C GLU A 88 9.58 13.72 11.25
N ARG A 89 9.95 14.99 11.02
CA ARG A 89 11.31 15.34 10.55
C ARG A 89 12.36 14.92 11.57
N ALA A 90 12.12 15.13 12.86
CA ALA A 90 13.03 14.70 13.93
C ALA A 90 13.19 13.17 13.97
N ALA A 91 12.14 12.42 13.60
CA ALA A 91 12.18 10.97 13.43
C ALA A 91 12.79 10.49 12.08
N GLY A 92 13.22 11.42 11.22
CA GLY A 92 13.91 11.11 9.96
C GLY A 92 13.00 10.92 8.74
N TYR A 93 11.71 11.24 8.86
CA TYR A 93 10.81 11.26 7.70
C TYR A 93 11.14 12.44 6.77
N THR A 94 11.05 12.19 5.48
CA THR A 94 11.33 13.15 4.40
C THR A 94 10.27 13.06 3.31
N THR A 95 10.27 14.01 2.39
CA THR A 95 9.52 13.91 1.13
C THR A 95 10.47 14.08 -0.04
N GLU A 96 10.26 13.33 -1.11
CA GLU A 96 10.98 13.49 -2.37
C GLU A 96 10.17 14.26 -3.42
N LEU A 97 9.00 14.80 -3.05
CA LEU A 97 8.31 15.76 -3.90
C LEU A 97 9.23 16.97 -4.16
N PRO A 98 9.35 17.42 -5.42
CA PRO A 98 10.18 18.58 -5.73
C PRO A 98 9.59 19.84 -5.08
N PRO A 99 10.40 20.86 -4.74
CA PRO A 99 9.91 22.10 -4.16
C PRO A 99 8.89 22.87 -5.03
N SER A 100 8.91 22.62 -6.34
CA SER A 100 7.96 23.17 -7.32
C SER A 100 6.70 22.32 -7.49
N PHE A 101 6.53 21.25 -6.70
CA PHE A 101 5.33 20.43 -6.74
C PHE A 101 4.10 21.27 -6.40
N GLU A 102 3.07 21.17 -7.23
CA GLU A 102 1.76 21.77 -7.00
C GLU A 102 0.69 20.80 -7.53
N PRO A 103 -0.31 20.40 -6.72
CA PRO A 103 -1.43 19.60 -7.19
C PRO A 103 -2.41 20.46 -8.00
N ILE A 104 -2.67 20.09 -9.25
CA ILE A 104 -3.63 20.79 -10.12
C ILE A 104 -5.04 20.19 -9.97
N ALA A 105 -5.15 18.86 -10.06
CA ALA A 105 -6.41 18.15 -9.91
C ALA A 105 -6.15 16.73 -9.40
N ILE A 106 -6.87 16.32 -8.36
CA ILE A 106 -6.77 14.97 -7.78
C ILE A 106 -8.12 14.28 -7.91
N GLY A 107 -8.21 13.35 -8.85
CA GLY A 107 -9.39 12.53 -9.14
C GLY A 107 -9.33 11.15 -8.48
N VAL A 108 -10.35 10.33 -8.78
CA VAL A 108 -10.44 8.96 -8.24
C VAL A 108 -9.47 8.01 -8.95
N SER A 109 -9.24 8.16 -10.26
CA SER A 109 -8.39 7.27 -11.06
C SER A 109 -7.19 7.97 -11.72
N ASP A 110 -7.10 9.28 -11.55
CA ASP A 110 -6.10 10.13 -12.19
C ASP A 110 -5.73 11.33 -11.30
N ALA A 111 -4.50 11.81 -11.46
CA ALA A 111 -4.01 13.01 -10.81
C ALA A 111 -3.16 13.84 -11.79
N ALA A 112 -3.43 15.15 -11.81
CA ALA A 112 -2.69 16.14 -12.56
C ALA A 112 -1.86 17.02 -11.60
N ILE A 113 -0.59 17.20 -11.91
CA ILE A 113 0.39 17.95 -11.11
C ILE A 113 1.14 18.98 -11.98
N GLY A 114 1.66 20.03 -11.34
CA GLY A 114 2.33 21.16 -12.00
C GLY A 114 3.72 20.87 -12.58
N VAL A 115 4.33 19.74 -12.21
CA VAL A 115 5.69 19.35 -12.64
C VAL A 115 5.67 18.24 -13.69
N ASP A 116 6.76 18.08 -14.45
CA ASP A 116 6.88 16.94 -15.36
C ASP A 116 6.97 15.64 -14.56
N VAL A 117 6.01 14.74 -14.78
CA VAL A 117 5.94 13.44 -14.11
C VAL A 117 7.13 12.53 -14.42
N ARG A 118 7.91 12.81 -15.47
CA ARG A 118 9.14 12.07 -15.81
C ARG A 118 10.36 12.52 -15.00
N GLU A 119 10.31 13.70 -14.39
CA GLU A 119 11.38 14.23 -13.54
C GLU A 119 11.22 13.81 -12.08
N LEU A 120 10.05 13.26 -11.71
CA LEU A 120 9.81 12.73 -10.38
C LEU A 120 10.69 11.52 -10.08
N SER A 121 11.24 11.47 -8.87
CA SER A 121 11.90 10.25 -8.39
C SER A 121 10.88 9.10 -8.25
N PRO A 122 11.35 7.83 -8.27
CA PRO A 122 10.48 6.70 -8.02
C PRO A 122 9.74 6.79 -6.68
N ASN A 123 10.40 7.33 -5.65
CA ASN A 123 9.79 7.54 -4.34
C ASN A 123 8.75 8.67 -4.38
N ALA A 124 9.00 9.78 -5.08
CA ALA A 124 8.02 10.86 -5.24
C ALA A 124 6.73 10.36 -5.92
N VAL A 125 6.87 9.53 -6.97
CA VAL A 125 5.74 8.86 -7.63
C VAL A 125 5.01 7.95 -6.64
N ALA A 126 5.74 7.11 -5.90
CA ALA A 126 5.15 6.17 -4.96
C ALA A 126 4.46 6.88 -3.78
N GLN A 127 5.05 7.94 -3.21
CA GLN A 127 4.43 8.76 -2.16
C GLN A 127 3.08 9.32 -2.62
N LEU A 128 3.03 9.89 -3.83
CA LEU A 128 1.81 10.46 -4.38
C LEU A 128 0.74 9.38 -4.63
N VAL A 129 1.10 8.30 -5.33
CA VAL A 129 0.18 7.20 -5.66
C VAL A 129 -0.38 6.54 -4.40
N CYS A 130 0.48 6.20 -3.44
CA CYS A 130 0.06 5.59 -2.18
C CYS A 130 -0.80 6.51 -1.33
N THR A 131 -0.52 7.81 -1.32
CA THR A 131 -1.34 8.80 -0.61
C THR A 131 -2.74 8.91 -1.21
N VAL A 132 -2.85 8.96 -2.54
CA VAL A 132 -4.16 9.00 -3.23
C VAL A 132 -4.94 7.70 -3.03
N ILE A 133 -4.30 6.53 -3.19
CA ILE A 133 -4.95 5.23 -2.98
C ILE A 133 -5.36 5.04 -1.51
N GLY A 134 -4.51 5.44 -0.57
CA GLY A 134 -4.81 5.40 0.86
C GLY A 134 -6.01 6.27 1.26
N ALA A 135 -6.35 7.27 0.44
CA ALA A 135 -7.53 8.11 0.58
C ALA A 135 -8.80 7.52 -0.08
N GLY A 136 -8.74 6.28 -0.58
CA GLY A 136 -9.84 5.66 -1.34
C GLY A 136 -9.82 5.98 -2.84
N GLY A 137 -8.74 6.58 -3.35
CA GLY A 137 -8.48 6.65 -4.78
C GLY A 137 -8.08 5.29 -5.37
N GLY A 138 -7.83 5.27 -6.68
CA GLY A 138 -7.50 4.08 -7.46
C GLY A 138 -8.72 3.45 -8.14
N GLY A 139 -9.94 3.84 -7.76
CA GLY A 139 -11.17 3.24 -8.25
C GLY A 139 -11.19 1.71 -8.13
N PRO A 140 -11.97 1.00 -8.97
CA PRO A 140 -12.02 -0.46 -8.96
C PRO A 140 -10.70 -1.14 -9.34
N SER A 141 -9.81 -0.44 -10.06
CA SER A 141 -8.53 -0.99 -10.51
C SER A 141 -7.43 -0.90 -9.46
N GLY A 142 -7.60 -0.10 -8.40
CA GLY A 142 -6.55 0.16 -7.41
C GLY A 142 -5.34 0.89 -8.01
N THR A 143 -5.54 1.64 -9.10
CA THR A 143 -4.45 2.31 -9.82
C THR A 143 -4.78 3.76 -10.15
N ILE A 144 -3.75 4.61 -10.15
CA ILE A 144 -3.84 6.03 -10.51
C ILE A 144 -2.96 6.33 -11.72
N THR A 145 -3.47 7.12 -12.66
CA THR A 145 -2.68 7.70 -13.76
C THR A 145 -2.17 9.08 -13.36
N LEU A 146 -0.85 9.28 -13.34
CA LEU A 146 -0.25 10.59 -13.08
C LEU A 146 0.00 11.35 -14.38
N SER A 147 -0.26 12.65 -14.38
CA SER A 147 0.00 13.55 -15.49
C SER A 147 0.58 14.89 -15.06
N GLY A 148 1.46 15.47 -15.86
CA GLY A 148 2.15 16.73 -15.55
C GLY A 148 3.27 17.00 -16.56
N GLY A 149 3.59 18.27 -16.81
CA GLY A 149 4.58 18.65 -17.84
C GLY A 149 4.23 18.22 -19.27
N GLY A 150 2.94 18.01 -19.57
CA GLY A 150 2.48 17.47 -20.86
C GLY A 150 2.71 15.96 -21.02
N GLN A 151 3.21 15.28 -19.99
CA GLN A 151 3.47 13.83 -19.98
C GLN A 151 2.44 13.10 -19.11
N LYS A 152 2.32 11.79 -19.34
CA LYS A 152 1.53 10.88 -18.51
C LYS A 152 2.35 9.63 -18.21
N LEU A 153 2.28 9.16 -16.97
CA LEU A 153 2.78 7.84 -16.60
C LEU A 153 1.72 6.77 -16.84
N PRO A 154 2.11 5.51 -17.11
CA PRO A 154 1.18 4.39 -17.06
C PRO A 154 0.48 4.28 -15.70
N PRO A 155 -0.72 3.69 -15.61
CA PRO A 155 -1.41 3.49 -14.33
C PRO A 155 -0.51 2.79 -13.30
N ARG A 156 -0.47 3.33 -12.07
CA ARG A 156 0.37 2.85 -10.97
C ARG A 156 -0.46 2.41 -9.77
N ALA A 157 -0.08 1.28 -9.19
CA ALA A 157 -0.58 0.83 -7.90
C ALA A 157 0.38 1.28 -6.78
N CYS A 158 -0.11 1.33 -5.54
CA CYS A 158 0.78 1.56 -4.41
C CYS A 158 1.67 0.31 -4.19
N GLY A 159 2.99 0.49 -4.29
CA GLY A 159 3.97 -0.60 -4.15
C GLY A 159 4.31 -1.38 -5.43
N GLY A 160 3.92 -0.89 -6.62
CA GLY A 160 4.16 -1.55 -7.92
C GLY A 160 4.68 -0.63 -9.02
#